data_AF-A0A961RVC2-F1
#
_entry.id   AF-A0A961RVC2-F1
#
_cell.length_a   1.000
_cell.length_b   1.000
_cell.length_c   1.000
_cell.angle_alpha   90.00
_cell.angle_beta   90.00
_cell.angle_gamma   90.00
#
_symmetry.space_group_name_H-M   'P 1'
#
loop_
_entity.id
_entity.type
_entity.pdbx_description
1 polymer ?
#
loop_
_entity_poly.entity_id
_entity_poly.type
_entity_poly.pdbx_seq_one_letter_code
_entity_poly.pdbx_strand_id
1 'polypeptide(L)'
;VVRQIAFYQFERRVHAARREGELTSGQLGEMWIDVQKESLGDVFSFDDSYRAYWSYIPHFIHSPFYVYAYAFGDCLVNSLYAVYQDADAGFQDRYFELLKAGGTKHHSELLKPFGLDATDPGFWDKGLSVIEGLIDELEATS
;
A
#
# COMPACT_ATOMS: atom_id res chain seq x y z
N VAL A 1 2.30 3.98 -0.33
CA VAL A 1 2.09 2.82 0.60
C VAL A 1 1.30 3.15 1.86
N VAL A 2 1.82 3.90 2.84
CA VAL A 2 1.24 4.06 4.21
C VAL A 2 -0.25 4.44 4.23
N ARG A 3 -0.62 5.51 3.51
CA ARG A 3 -2.02 5.98 3.41
C ARG A 3 -2.98 4.91 2.89
N GLN A 4 -2.57 4.13 1.89
CA GLN A 4 -3.43 3.12 1.26
C GLN A 4 -3.60 1.90 2.18
N ILE A 5 -2.58 1.55 2.97
CA ILE A 5 -2.68 0.54 4.02
C ILE A 5 -3.63 0.99 5.13
N ALA A 6 -3.57 2.25 5.56
CA ALA A 6 -4.53 2.81 6.51
C ALA A 6 -5.97 2.68 5.98
N PHE A 7 -6.20 3.04 4.71
CA PHE A 7 -7.51 2.93 4.06
C PHE A 7 -8.02 1.48 4.03
N TYR A 8 -7.14 0.54 3.69
CA TYR A 8 -7.46 -0.89 3.75
C TYR A 8 -7.82 -1.36 5.17
N GLN A 9 -7.08 -0.94 6.19
CA GLN A 9 -7.38 -1.31 7.58
C GLN A 9 -8.72 -0.71 8.05
N PHE A 10 -9.03 0.53 7.67
CA PHE A 10 -10.34 1.12 7.91
C PHE A 10 -11.47 0.30 7.28
N GLU A 11 -11.36 -0.05 6.00
CA GLU A 11 -12.35 -0.89 5.33
C GLU A 11 -12.51 -2.24 6.02
N ARG A 12 -11.41 -2.89 6.44
CA ARG A 12 -11.47 -4.14 7.21
C ARG A 12 -12.24 -3.99 8.51
N ARG A 13 -12.00 -2.92 9.28
CA ARG A 13 -12.72 -2.63 10.54
C ARG A 13 -14.21 -2.41 10.29
N VAL A 14 -14.55 -1.58 9.30
CA VAL A 14 -15.93 -1.30 8.92
C VAL A 14 -16.65 -2.57 8.49
N HIS A 15 -16.08 -3.34 7.56
CA HIS A 15 -16.68 -4.58 7.08
C HIS A 15 -16.74 -5.67 8.17
N ALA A 16 -15.83 -5.65 9.15
CA ALA A 16 -15.91 -6.54 10.30
C ALA A 16 -17.06 -6.17 11.23
N ALA A 17 -17.12 -4.91 11.66
CA ALA A 17 -18.17 -4.42 12.55
C ALA A 17 -19.56 -4.48 11.90
N ARG A 18 -19.66 -4.27 10.58
CA ARG A 18 -20.93 -4.37 9.85
C ARG A 18 -21.57 -5.76 9.91
N ARG A 19 -20.79 -6.82 10.15
CA ARG A 19 -21.32 -8.18 10.36
C ARG A 19 -22.06 -8.33 11.68
N GLU A 20 -21.80 -7.45 12.64
CA GLU A 20 -22.39 -7.47 13.98
C GLU A 20 -23.64 -6.59 14.10
N GLY A 21 -23.83 -5.64 13.17
CA GLY A 21 -24.99 -4.75 13.18
C GLY A 21 -24.88 -3.59 12.20
N GLU A 22 -25.86 -2.70 12.27
CA GLU A 22 -25.80 -1.41 11.56
C GLU A 22 -24.77 -0.48 12.21
N LEU A 23 -24.10 0.33 11.39
CA LEU A 23 -23.08 1.28 11.85
C LEU A 23 -23.59 2.70 11.66
N THR A 24 -23.51 3.50 12.72
CA THR A 24 -23.77 4.93 12.68
C THR A 24 -22.59 5.70 12.07
N SER A 25 -22.85 6.93 11.60
CA SER A 25 -21.78 7.82 11.13
C SER A 25 -20.75 8.13 12.23
N GLY A 26 -21.17 8.19 13.49
CA GLY A 26 -20.27 8.36 14.65
C GLY A 26 -19.28 7.20 14.79
N GLN A 27 -19.77 5.96 14.75
CA GLN A 27 -18.93 4.76 14.82
C GLN A 27 -17.94 4.68 13.65
N LEU A 28 -18.37 5.05 12.43
CA LEU A 28 -17.48 5.12 11.27
C LEU A 28 -16.40 6.20 11.46
N GLY A 29 -16.77 7.36 12.01
CA GLY A 29 -15.81 8.43 12.30
C GLY A 29 -14.80 8.07 13.40
N GLU A 30 -15.22 7.30 14.40
CA GLU A 30 -14.30 6.77 15.43
C GLU A 30 -13.30 5.78 14.84
N MET A 31 -13.77 4.79 14.08
CA MET A 31 -12.91 3.83 13.38
C MET A 31 -11.91 4.54 12.45
N TRP A 32 -12.36 5.60 11.77
CA TRP A 32 -11.51 6.41 10.92
C TRP A 32 -10.38 7.08 11.70
N ILE A 33 -10.71 7.79 12.79
CA ILE A 33 -9.69 8.48 13.61
C ILE A 33 -8.70 7.49 14.20
N ASP A 34 -9.16 6.35 14.71
CA ASP A 34 -8.28 5.35 15.32
C ASP A 34 -7.26 4.82 14.32
N VAL A 35 -7.71 4.48 13.11
CA VAL A 35 -6.83 4.02 12.03
C VAL A 35 -5.83 5.09 11.62
N GLN A 36 -6.25 6.35 11.55
CA GLN A 36 -5.38 7.46 11.16
C GLN A 36 -4.31 7.74 12.22
N LYS A 37 -4.65 7.65 13.50
CA LYS A 37 -3.69 7.75 14.62
C LYS A 37 -2.67 6.62 14.58
N GLU A 38 -3.11 5.38 14.41
CA GLU A 38 -2.21 4.22 14.30
C GLU A 38 -1.25 4.35 13.11
N SER A 39 -1.72 4.91 11.99
CA SER A 39 -0.93 5.04 10.77
C SER A 39 0.04 6.22 10.77
N LEU A 40 -0.33 7.35 11.37
CA LEU A 40 0.44 8.60 11.28
C LEU A 40 1.23 8.92 12.56
N GLY A 41 0.89 8.26 13.66
CA GLY A 41 1.55 8.44 14.95
C GLY A 41 1.24 9.79 15.62
N ASP A 42 1.94 10.04 16.72
CA ASP A 42 1.64 11.12 17.66
C ASP A 42 2.04 12.51 17.17
N VAL A 43 2.76 12.61 16.05
CA VAL A 43 3.17 13.89 15.48
C VAL A 43 2.01 14.64 14.80
N PHE A 44 0.89 13.93 14.53
CA PHE A 44 -0.31 14.52 13.94
C PHE A 44 -1.41 14.75 14.97
N SER A 45 -1.97 15.96 14.96
CA SER A 45 -3.21 16.30 15.69
C SER A 45 -4.40 16.26 14.73
N PHE A 46 -5.46 15.53 15.09
CA PHE A 46 -6.69 15.45 14.31
C PHE A 46 -7.78 16.31 14.96
N ASP A 47 -8.30 17.26 14.20
CA ASP A 47 -9.47 18.03 14.61
C ASP A 47 -10.77 17.23 14.40
N ASP A 48 -11.86 17.68 15.02
CA ASP A 48 -13.13 16.93 14.98
C ASP A 48 -13.73 16.84 13.57
N SER A 49 -13.45 17.83 12.69
CA SER A 49 -13.91 17.77 11.29
C SER A 49 -13.25 16.63 10.51
N TYR A 50 -12.09 16.15 10.97
CA TYR A 50 -11.39 15.02 10.36
C TYR A 50 -12.16 13.69 10.49
N ARG A 51 -13.11 13.59 11.44
CA ARG A 51 -13.94 12.38 11.63
C ARG A 51 -14.77 12.02 10.41
N ALA A 52 -15.14 12.99 9.57
CA ALA A 52 -15.98 12.75 8.39
C ALA A 52 -15.18 12.45 7.12
N TYR A 53 -13.84 12.52 7.15
CA TYR A 53 -13.01 12.43 5.94
C TYR A 53 -13.14 11.11 5.20
N TRP A 54 -13.47 10.01 5.90
CA TRP A 54 -13.74 8.73 5.26
C TRP A 54 -14.82 8.83 4.17
N SER A 55 -15.82 9.70 4.35
CA SER A 55 -16.97 9.83 3.44
C SER A 55 -16.62 10.39 2.07
N TYR A 56 -15.50 11.13 1.97
CA TYR A 56 -15.05 11.73 0.71
C TYR A 56 -14.29 10.74 -0.17
N ILE A 57 -13.82 9.60 0.38
CA ILE A 57 -12.96 8.65 -0.33
C ILE A 57 -13.83 7.77 -1.25
N PRO A 58 -13.79 7.95 -2.58
CA PRO A 58 -14.74 7.28 -3.48
C PRO A 58 -14.54 5.76 -3.52
N HIS A 59 -13.31 5.30 -3.27
CA HIS A 59 -12.95 3.88 -3.30
C HIS A 59 -13.69 3.06 -2.23
N PHE A 60 -14.06 3.65 -1.09
CA PHE A 60 -14.84 2.94 -0.07
C PHE A 60 -16.27 2.63 -0.52
N ILE A 61 -16.77 3.36 -1.52
CA ILE A 61 -18.16 3.29 -1.97
C ILE A 61 -18.25 2.54 -3.30
N HIS A 62 -17.39 2.89 -4.25
CA HIS A 62 -17.50 2.43 -5.64
C HIS A 62 -16.63 1.21 -5.94
N SER A 63 -15.57 1.00 -5.15
CA SER A 63 -14.61 -0.08 -5.40
C SER A 63 -13.98 -0.59 -4.09
N PRO A 64 -14.78 -1.23 -3.21
CA PRO A 64 -14.30 -1.71 -1.92
C PRO A 64 -13.06 -2.61 -2.08
N PHE A 65 -12.10 -2.42 -1.18
CA PHE A 65 -10.80 -3.06 -1.07
C PHE A 65 -9.83 -2.80 -2.23
N TYR A 66 -10.18 -1.94 -3.20
CA TYR A 66 -9.30 -1.60 -4.30
C TYR A 66 -8.05 -0.83 -3.85
N VAL A 67 -8.14 -0.08 -2.75
CA VAL A 67 -7.00 0.69 -2.20
C VAL A 67 -5.76 -0.17 -1.92
N TYR A 68 -5.95 -1.46 -1.62
CA TYR A 68 -4.86 -2.42 -1.46
C TYR A 68 -4.02 -2.58 -2.73
N ALA A 69 -4.64 -2.52 -3.92
CA ALA A 69 -3.94 -2.65 -5.20
C ALA A 69 -2.87 -1.55 -5.39
N TYR A 70 -3.11 -0.34 -4.86
CA TYR A 70 -2.10 0.73 -4.87
C TYR A 70 -0.92 0.41 -3.95
N ALA A 71 -1.17 -0.06 -2.74
CA ALA A 71 -0.08 -0.42 -1.82
C ALA A 71 0.76 -1.58 -2.36
N PHE A 72 0.09 -2.61 -2.91
CA PHE A 72 0.74 -3.72 -3.59
C PHE A 72 1.55 -3.25 -4.79
N GLY A 73 0.98 -2.40 -5.64
CA GLY A 73 1.64 -1.86 -6.82
C GLY A 73 2.88 -1.02 -6.50
N ASP A 74 2.77 -0.09 -5.54
CA ASP A 74 3.90 0.73 -5.07
C ASP A 74 5.07 -0.15 -4.64
N CYS A 75 4.81 -1.08 -3.71
CA CYS A 75 5.87 -1.93 -3.20
C CYS A 75 6.44 -2.87 -4.27
N LEU A 76 5.59 -3.37 -5.18
CA LEU A 76 6.04 -4.19 -6.30
C LEU A 76 7.01 -3.43 -7.22
N VAL A 77 6.67 -2.18 -7.58
CA VAL A 77 7.51 -1.34 -8.42
C VAL A 77 8.84 -1.02 -7.72
N ASN A 78 8.81 -0.71 -6.43
CA ASN A 78 10.04 -0.46 -5.66
C ASN A 78 10.94 -1.70 -5.60
N SER A 79 10.38 -2.90 -5.43
CA SER A 79 11.17 -4.13 -5.42
C SER A 79 11.76 -4.45 -6.79
N LEU A 80 11.02 -4.21 -7.89
CA LEU A 80 11.57 -4.30 -9.25
C LEU A 80 12.69 -3.28 -9.49
N TYR A 81 12.53 -2.06 -8.96
CA TYR A 81 13.56 -1.03 -9.04
C TYR A 81 14.82 -1.39 -8.25
N ALA A 82 14.69 -2.00 -7.08
CA ALA A 82 15.83 -2.51 -6.31
C ALA A 82 16.62 -3.57 -7.10
N VAL A 83 15.95 -4.53 -7.76
CA VAL A 83 16.64 -5.51 -8.64
C VAL A 83 17.37 -4.82 -9.78
N TYR A 84 16.79 -3.77 -10.37
CA TYR A 84 17.44 -2.99 -11.39
C TYR A 84 18.70 -2.27 -10.86
N GLN A 85 18.64 -1.69 -9.67
CA GLN A 85 19.78 -1.01 -9.04
C GLN A 85 20.95 -1.95 -8.72
N ASP A 86 20.67 -3.23 -8.42
CA ASP A 86 21.68 -4.28 -8.24
C ASP A 86 22.38 -4.69 -9.56
N ALA A 87 22.13 -3.96 -10.67
CA ALA A 87 22.74 -4.14 -11.98
C ALA A 87 22.55 -5.56 -12.56
N ASP A 88 21.39 -6.17 -12.28
CA ASP A 88 21.07 -7.53 -12.70
C ASP A 88 21.02 -7.66 -14.24
N ALA A 89 21.95 -8.44 -14.80
CA ALA A 89 22.10 -8.58 -16.24
C ALA A 89 20.82 -9.17 -16.87
N GLY A 90 20.34 -8.55 -17.95
CA GLY A 90 19.12 -8.96 -18.64
C GLY A 90 17.81 -8.52 -17.96
N PHE A 91 17.86 -7.63 -16.97
CA PHE A 91 16.65 -7.08 -16.34
C PHE A 91 15.68 -6.49 -17.36
N GLN A 92 16.19 -5.69 -18.30
CA GLN A 92 15.38 -5.02 -19.33
C GLN A 92 14.57 -6.01 -20.17
N ASP A 93 15.19 -7.11 -20.61
CA ASP A 93 14.53 -8.13 -21.43
C ASP A 93 13.42 -8.82 -20.63
N ARG A 94 13.69 -9.21 -19.37
CA ARG A 94 12.69 -9.78 -18.46
C ARG A 94 11.54 -8.81 -18.20
N TYR A 95 11.84 -7.52 -18.05
CA TYR A 95 10.84 -6.47 -17.84
C TYR A 95 9.93 -6.31 -19.06
N PHE A 96 10.49 -6.34 -20.28
CA PHE A 96 9.65 -6.32 -21.49
C PHE A 96 8.76 -7.55 -21.61
N GLU A 97 9.25 -8.75 -21.26
CA GLU A 97 8.42 -9.95 -21.26
C GLU A 97 7.27 -9.87 -20.23
N LEU A 98 7.54 -9.28 -19.05
CA LEU A 98 6.49 -8.98 -18.07
C LEU A 98 5.42 -8.04 -18.65
N LEU A 99 5.82 -6.94 -19.30
CA LEU A 99 4.88 -5.99 -19.91
C LEU A 99 4.07 -6.64 -21.04
N LYS A 100 4.70 -7.45 -21.89
CA LYS A 100 4.03 -8.17 -22.99
C LYS A 100 3.00 -9.19 -22.48
N ALA A 101 3.25 -9.82 -21.33
CA ALA A 101 2.33 -10.79 -20.75
C ALA A 101 1.00 -10.16 -20.31
N GLY A 102 0.98 -8.86 -19.99
CA GLY A 102 -0.22 -8.17 -19.51
C GLY A 102 -0.89 -8.93 -18.35
N GLY A 103 -2.21 -9.13 -18.45
CA GLY A 103 -3.00 -9.89 -17.46
C GLY A 103 -3.10 -11.40 -17.71
N THR A 104 -2.31 -11.98 -18.63
CA THR A 104 -2.46 -13.38 -19.04
C THR A 104 -1.88 -14.39 -18.04
N LYS A 105 -1.05 -13.92 -17.10
CA LYS A 105 -0.42 -14.74 -16.05
C LYS A 105 -0.66 -14.14 -14.68
N HIS A 106 -0.62 -15.00 -13.67
CA HIS A 106 -0.71 -14.57 -12.28
C HIS A 106 0.56 -13.80 -11.88
N HIS A 107 0.43 -12.82 -10.99
CA HIS A 107 1.56 -11.97 -10.56
C HIS A 107 2.72 -12.80 -10.01
N SER A 108 2.46 -13.85 -9.22
CA SER A 108 3.53 -14.72 -8.70
C SER A 108 4.33 -15.43 -9.79
N GLU A 109 3.77 -15.68 -10.97
CA GLU A 109 4.52 -16.25 -12.11
C GLU A 109 5.34 -15.20 -12.84
N LEU A 110 4.80 -13.99 -12.96
CA LEU A 110 5.46 -12.86 -13.61
C LEU A 110 6.69 -12.37 -12.84
N LEU A 111 6.72 -12.58 -11.53
CA LEU A 111 7.80 -12.11 -10.65
C LEU A 111 8.96 -13.10 -10.47
N LYS A 112 8.73 -14.39 -10.68
CA LYS A 112 9.77 -15.44 -10.62
C LYS A 112 11.04 -15.12 -11.41
N PRO A 113 10.97 -14.59 -12.66
CA PRO A 113 12.18 -14.27 -13.43
C PRO A 113 13.08 -13.21 -12.78
N PHE A 114 12.55 -12.39 -11.87
CA PHE A 114 13.29 -11.36 -11.13
C PHE A 114 13.79 -11.87 -9.77
N GLY A 115 13.56 -13.15 -9.44
CA GLY A 115 13.86 -13.70 -8.12
C GLY A 115 12.95 -13.12 -7.02
N LEU A 116 11.77 -12.61 -7.38
CA LEU A 116 10.86 -11.93 -6.48
C LEU A 116 9.67 -12.84 -6.12
N ASP A 117 9.35 -12.90 -4.83
CA ASP A 117 8.21 -13.65 -4.28
C ASP A 117 7.38 -12.74 -3.35
N ALA A 118 6.17 -12.41 -3.76
CA ALA A 118 5.26 -11.56 -2.99
C ALA A 118 4.73 -12.23 -1.70
N THR A 119 4.95 -13.55 -1.53
CA THR A 119 4.59 -14.28 -0.30
C THR A 119 5.68 -14.21 0.77
N ASP A 120 6.90 -13.78 0.41
CA ASP A 120 8.00 -13.57 1.34
C ASP A 120 7.89 -12.18 2.00
N PRO A 121 7.82 -12.06 3.34
CA PRO A 121 7.90 -10.77 4.01
C PRO A 121 9.13 -9.94 3.63
N GLY A 122 10.29 -10.60 3.44
CA GLY A 122 11.55 -9.93 3.10
C GLY A 122 11.53 -9.27 1.71
N PHE A 123 10.60 -9.67 0.83
CA PHE A 123 10.36 -8.98 -0.43
C PHE A 123 9.81 -7.58 -0.24
N TRP A 124 8.94 -7.38 0.75
CA TRP A 124 8.32 -6.08 1.04
C TRP A 124 9.31 -5.14 1.73
N ASP A 125 10.17 -5.69 2.60
CA ASP A 125 11.22 -4.92 3.28
C ASP A 125 12.15 -4.22 2.29
N LYS A 126 12.56 -4.92 1.21
CA LYS A 126 13.39 -4.33 0.14
C LYS A 126 12.73 -3.11 -0.50
N GLY A 127 11.42 -3.20 -0.79
CA GLY A 127 10.68 -2.10 -1.39
C GLY A 127 10.51 -0.89 -0.46
N LEU A 128 10.48 -1.14 0.86
CA LEU A 128 10.44 -0.10 1.89
C LEU A 128 11.81 0.54 2.11
N SER A 129 12.90 -0.23 2.07
CA SER A 129 14.28 0.28 2.21
C SER A 129 14.66 1.28 1.12
N VAL A 130 14.09 1.17 -0.09
CA VAL A 130 14.26 2.20 -1.13
C VAL A 130 13.69 3.55 -0.67
N ILE A 131 12.52 3.55 -0.01
CA ILE A 131 11.90 4.78 0.50
C ILE A 131 12.70 5.32 1.67
N GLU A 132 13.16 4.45 2.58
CA GLU A 132 14.01 4.81 3.71
C GLU A 132 15.29 5.51 3.24
N GLY A 133 16.01 4.95 2.27
CA GLY A 133 17.22 5.57 1.72
C GLY A 133 16.99 6.93 1.07
N LEU A 134 15.82 7.16 0.44
CA LEU A 134 15.46 8.48 -0.10
C LEU A 134 15.19 9.51 1.01
N ILE A 135 14.67 9.07 2.16
CA ILE A 135 14.49 9.94 3.33
C ILE A 135 15.84 10.30 3.94
N ASP A 136 16.74 9.31 4.11
CA ASP A 136 18.09 9.55 4.62
C ASP A 136 18.88 10.53 3.73
N GLU A 137 18.76 10.42 2.40
CA GLU A 137 19.38 11.35 1.46
C GLU A 137 18.84 12.78 1.63
N LEU A 138 17.53 12.93 1.81
CA LEU A 138 16.91 14.23 2.05
C LEU A 138 17.39 14.84 3.38
N GLU A 139 17.45 14.05 4.45
CA GLU A 139 17.93 14.49 5.76
C GLU A 139 19.39 14.95 5.71
N ALA A 140 20.24 14.26 4.94
CA ALA A 140 21.64 14.64 4.77
C ALA A 140 21.85 15.96 4.01
N THR A 141 20.82 16.43 3.28
CA THR A 141 20.85 17.72 2.55
C THR A 141 20.24 18.89 3.33
N SER A 142 19.66 18.63 4.51
CA SER A 142 19.00 19.61 5.38
C SER A 142 19.94 20.15 6.46
#